data_AF-A0A1R3GL46-F1
#
_entry.id   AF-A0A1R3GL46-F1
#
_cell.length_a   1.000
_cell.length_b   1.000
_cell.length_c   1.000
_cell.angle_alpha   90.00
_cell.angle_beta   90.00
_cell.angle_gamma   90.00
#
_symmetry.space_group_name_H-M   'P 1'
#
loop_
_entity.id
_entity.type
_entity.pdbx_description
1 polymer ?
#
loop_
_entity_poly.entity_id
_entity_poly.type
_entity_poly.pdbx_seq_one_letter_code
_entity_poly.pdbx_strand_id
1 'polypeptide(L)'
;MFWKKVEDILKADPSLRRSNEELALIDSYATIKSNLIISSGRGIQRKRARAFIDEVLDDDEYDSNESDDGGPQCPQCGAEIDGFRCNQHTIHLQCQACGGMMPSRADMNETQHCLGCDKTFCGAYWHAHRVTQSDLHPVCNYETFRPVSEHTITRIPFLAHEMNRHEQDITEKCIRQSGRTLQEVVAEWISKLSNREIDRTRMPLNHAERITAETHVCRDCYEKLVAFLLYWYRISMPKYRRRWGRRRPEFASPKAIVLREYVSVITIVVSFVGMKASPMAGAVASATAASVPAAVNHFIFHVAPSL
;
A
#
# COMPACT_ATOMS: atom_id res chain seq x y z
N MET A 1 26.39 -7.39 -29.42
CA MET A 1 27.74 -7.00 -28.95
C MET A 1 27.98 -7.21 -27.45
N PHE A 2 26.97 -7.50 -26.62
CA PHE A 2 27.16 -7.66 -25.16
C PHE A 2 27.86 -8.96 -24.74
N TRP A 3 27.59 -10.08 -25.43
CA TRP A 3 28.14 -11.41 -25.09
C TRP A 3 29.65 -11.54 -25.29
N LYS A 4 30.22 -10.90 -26.31
CA LYS A 4 31.68 -10.90 -26.55
C LYS A 4 32.48 -10.30 -25.38
N LYS A 5 31.91 -9.30 -24.71
CA LYS A 5 32.58 -8.58 -23.61
C LYS A 5 32.71 -9.44 -22.36
N VAL A 6 31.79 -10.39 -22.13
CA VAL A 6 31.81 -11.27 -20.96
C VAL A 6 32.90 -12.34 -21.10
N GLU A 7 33.06 -12.92 -22.28
CA GLU A 7 34.11 -13.92 -22.55
C GLU A 7 35.52 -13.32 -22.43
N ASP A 8 35.72 -12.09 -22.91
CA ASP A 8 37.01 -11.40 -22.84
C ASP A 8 37.40 -11.07 -21.38
N ILE A 9 36.42 -10.74 -20.53
CA ILE A 9 36.63 -10.50 -19.08
C ILE A 9 37.02 -11.80 -18.36
N LEU A 10 36.35 -12.93 -18.67
CA LEU A 10 36.67 -14.23 -18.06
C LEU A 10 38.01 -14.81 -18.53
N LYS A 11 38.49 -14.43 -19.73
CA LYS A 11 39.85 -14.75 -20.18
C LYS A 11 40.91 -13.92 -19.47
N ALA A 12 40.61 -12.66 -19.16
CA ALA A 12 41.52 -11.75 -18.46
C ALA A 12 41.64 -12.06 -16.97
N ASP A 13 40.57 -12.54 -16.34
CA ASP A 13 40.56 -12.93 -14.92
C ASP A 13 39.84 -14.27 -14.71
N PRO A 14 40.58 -15.40 -14.74
CA PRO A 14 40.03 -16.73 -14.52
C PRO A 14 39.44 -16.93 -13.12
N SER A 15 39.78 -16.08 -12.14
CA SER A 15 39.28 -16.20 -10.76
C SER A 15 37.82 -15.75 -10.60
N LEU A 16 37.31 -14.97 -11.56
CA LEU A 16 35.90 -14.59 -11.65
C LEU A 16 35.01 -15.71 -12.21
N ARG A 17 35.61 -16.76 -12.78
CA ARG A 17 34.87 -17.90 -13.30
C ARG A 17 34.42 -18.79 -12.14
N ARG A 18 33.12 -19.03 -12.03
CA ARG A 18 32.57 -20.07 -11.14
C ARG A 18 33.24 -21.40 -11.41
N SER A 19 33.44 -22.21 -10.37
CA SER A 19 33.99 -23.55 -10.56
C SER A 19 33.05 -24.40 -11.41
N ASN A 20 33.61 -25.39 -12.11
CA ASN A 20 32.80 -26.25 -12.97
C ASN A 20 31.79 -27.06 -12.15
N GLU A 21 32.11 -27.36 -10.89
CA GLU A 21 31.23 -28.04 -9.95
C GLU A 21 30.03 -27.17 -9.55
N GLU A 22 30.24 -25.87 -9.31
CA GLU A 22 29.17 -24.92 -9.01
C GLU A 22 28.26 -24.68 -10.23
N LEU A 23 28.85 -24.58 -11.42
CA LEU A 23 28.10 -24.46 -12.67
C LEU A 23 27.25 -25.70 -12.95
N ALA A 24 27.81 -26.90 -12.77
CA ALA A 24 27.07 -28.15 -12.92
C ALA A 24 25.91 -28.26 -11.90
N LEU A 25 26.11 -27.77 -10.68
CA LEU A 25 25.08 -27.72 -9.66
C LEU A 25 23.94 -26.77 -10.06
N ILE A 26 24.26 -25.56 -10.55
CA ILE A 26 23.25 -24.59 -11.01
C ILE A 26 22.47 -25.15 -12.21
N ASP A 27 23.14 -25.80 -13.16
CA ASP A 27 22.50 -26.41 -14.32
C ASP A 27 21.58 -27.57 -13.93
N SER A 28 21.94 -28.33 -12.88
CA SER A 28 21.09 -29.38 -12.32
C SER A 28 19.77 -28.83 -11.74
N TYR A 29 19.77 -27.60 -11.20
CA TYR A 29 18.57 -26.92 -10.72
C TYR A 29 17.80 -26.17 -11.82
N ALA A 30 18.43 -25.89 -12.96
CA ALA A 30 17.80 -25.24 -14.10
C ALA A 30 16.88 -26.17 -14.90
N THR A 31 16.92 -27.48 -14.62
CA THR A 31 16.05 -28.46 -15.27
C THR A 31 14.70 -28.55 -14.55
N ILE A 32 13.76 -27.68 -14.91
CA ILE A 32 12.37 -27.80 -14.47
C ILE A 32 11.74 -29.05 -15.13
N LYS A 33 11.67 -30.17 -14.41
CA LYS A 33 10.77 -31.28 -14.77
C LYS A 33 9.36 -30.95 -14.28
N SER A 34 8.66 -30.07 -14.99
CA SER A 34 7.23 -29.88 -14.80
C SER A 34 6.46 -30.83 -15.72
N ASN A 35 5.72 -31.79 -15.13
CA ASN A 35 4.60 -32.45 -15.81
C ASN A 35 3.39 -31.50 -15.84
N LEU A 36 3.59 -30.28 -16.34
CA LEU A 36 2.51 -29.32 -16.56
C LEU A 36 2.29 -29.25 -18.06
N ILE A 37 1.24 -29.94 -18.51
CA ILE A 37 0.63 -29.70 -19.81
C ILE A 37 0.09 -28.27 -19.76
N ILE A 38 0.80 -27.32 -20.36
CA ILE A 38 0.26 -25.99 -20.64
C ILE A 38 -0.71 -26.15 -21.81
N SER A 39 -1.95 -26.51 -21.49
CA SER A 39 -3.06 -26.17 -22.37
C SER A 39 -3.27 -24.68 -22.25
N SER A 40 -3.12 -23.93 -23.35
CA SER A 40 -3.46 -22.53 -23.49
C SER A 40 -4.99 -22.34 -23.34
N GLY A 41 -5.46 -22.44 -22.09
CA GLY A 41 -6.86 -22.27 -21.70
C GLY A 41 -7.05 -20.97 -20.94
N ARG A 42 -7.96 -20.12 -21.43
CA ARG A 42 -8.43 -18.89 -20.79
C ARG A 42 -8.86 -19.18 -19.36
N GLY A 43 -8.24 -18.50 -18.39
CA GLY A 43 -8.61 -18.58 -16.98
C GLY A 43 -9.94 -17.89 -16.72
N ILE A 44 -10.99 -18.69 -16.52
CA ILE A 44 -12.29 -18.29 -15.96
C ILE A 44 -12.19 -18.35 -14.43
N GLN A 45 -12.48 -17.26 -13.73
CA GLN A 45 -13.19 -17.22 -12.43
C GLN A 45 -13.86 -15.84 -12.31
N ARG A 46 -15.19 -15.68 -12.20
CA ARG A 46 -16.11 -16.39 -11.29
C ARG A 46 -17.52 -16.63 -11.87
N LYS A 47 -17.91 -17.91 -11.81
CA LYS A 47 -19.22 -18.55 -11.59
C LYS A 47 -20.52 -17.73 -11.73
N ARG A 48 -21.27 -18.04 -12.79
CA ARG A 48 -22.75 -18.01 -12.86
C ARG A 48 -23.29 -19.30 -12.21
N ALA A 49 -24.34 -19.21 -11.42
CA ALA A 49 -25.09 -20.38 -10.95
C ALA A 49 -26.04 -20.84 -12.08
N ARG A 50 -25.95 -22.11 -12.48
CA ARG A 50 -27.00 -22.81 -13.23
C ARG A 50 -27.24 -24.15 -12.55
N ALA A 51 -28.48 -24.35 -12.11
CA ALA A 51 -28.98 -25.61 -11.61
C ALA A 51 -29.15 -26.58 -12.79
N PHE A 52 -28.71 -27.81 -12.58
CA PHE A 52 -28.99 -29.01 -13.37
C PHE A 52 -30.50 -29.30 -13.34
N ILE A 53 -31.12 -29.52 -14.50
CA ILE A 53 -32.02 -30.67 -14.72
C ILE A 53 -31.70 -31.23 -16.11
N ASP A 54 -31.66 -32.56 -16.11
CA ASP A 54 -31.20 -33.55 -17.08
C ASP A 54 -32.16 -33.74 -18.29
N GLU A 55 -31.60 -34.35 -19.34
CA GLU A 55 -32.06 -34.92 -20.63
C GLU A 55 -33.59 -35.01 -20.93
N VAL A 56 -34.10 -34.99 -22.17
CA VAL A 56 -33.81 -35.88 -23.31
C VAL A 56 -34.50 -35.41 -24.65
N LEU A 57 -33.88 -35.77 -25.81
CA LEU A 57 -34.42 -35.92 -27.20
C LEU A 57 -34.85 -34.63 -27.96
N ASP A 58 -34.68 -34.46 -29.28
CA ASP A 58 -34.21 -35.23 -30.46
C ASP A 58 -33.83 -34.18 -31.55
N ASP A 59 -33.31 -34.62 -32.70
CA ASP A 59 -33.09 -33.91 -34.01
C ASP A 59 -33.67 -32.48 -34.13
N ASP A 60 -32.92 -31.45 -34.58
CA ASP A 60 -32.90 -31.06 -36.00
C ASP A 60 -31.67 -30.20 -36.38
N GLU A 61 -31.08 -30.55 -37.52
CA GLU A 61 -30.52 -29.74 -38.61
C GLU A 61 -29.65 -28.47 -38.37
N TYR A 62 -28.53 -28.52 -39.08
CA TYR A 62 -27.40 -27.59 -39.15
C TYR A 62 -27.79 -26.22 -39.74
N ASP A 63 -27.90 -25.16 -38.92
CA ASP A 63 -27.74 -23.78 -39.37
C ASP A 63 -26.54 -23.15 -38.66
N SER A 64 -25.40 -23.15 -39.36
CA SER A 64 -24.18 -22.47 -38.95
C SER A 64 -24.33 -20.97 -39.16
N ASN A 65 -25.09 -20.32 -38.29
CA ASN A 65 -25.12 -18.87 -38.20
C ASN A 65 -25.03 -18.41 -36.75
N GLU A 66 -24.10 -18.97 -35.99
CA GLU A 66 -23.51 -18.27 -34.83
C GLU A 66 -22.60 -17.14 -35.35
N SER A 67 -23.23 -16.12 -35.92
CA SER A 67 -22.72 -14.77 -35.67
C SER A 67 -22.86 -14.60 -34.16
N ASP A 68 -21.76 -14.44 -33.45
CA ASP A 68 -21.76 -13.97 -32.05
C ASP A 68 -22.38 -12.56 -32.03
N ASP A 69 -23.70 -12.50 -32.17
CA ASP A 69 -24.56 -11.33 -32.13
C ASP A 69 -24.73 -10.89 -30.67
N GLY A 70 -23.60 -10.67 -30.02
CA GLY A 70 -23.53 -9.81 -28.85
C GLY A 70 -23.80 -8.40 -29.33
N GLY A 71 -25.09 -8.05 -29.49
CA GLY A 71 -25.57 -6.75 -29.95
C GLY A 71 -24.87 -5.56 -29.28
N PRO A 72 -25.06 -4.34 -29.80
CA PRO A 72 -24.21 -3.20 -29.47
C PRO A 72 -23.98 -3.05 -27.97
N GLN A 73 -22.75 -3.33 -27.53
CA GLN A 73 -22.32 -3.27 -26.12
C GLN A 73 -22.43 -1.85 -25.52
N CYS A 74 -22.73 -0.85 -26.36
CA CYS A 74 -22.92 0.55 -26.01
C CYS A 74 -24.42 0.93 -26.09
N PRO A 75 -25.01 1.51 -25.03
CA PRO A 75 -26.39 2.00 -25.03
C PRO A 75 -26.75 2.93 -26.19
N GLN A 76 -25.79 3.76 -26.65
CA GLN A 76 -26.02 4.78 -27.67
C GLN A 76 -25.91 4.28 -29.12
N CYS A 77 -25.55 3.01 -29.33
CA CYS A 77 -25.59 2.39 -30.66
C CYS A 77 -27.02 1.95 -31.03
N GLY A 78 -27.80 1.50 -30.05
CA GLY A 78 -29.19 1.08 -30.27
C GLY A 78 -30.20 2.22 -30.16
N ALA A 79 -29.92 3.20 -29.30
CA ALA A 79 -30.83 4.30 -28.98
C ALA A 79 -30.13 5.65 -29.04
N GLU A 80 -30.89 6.69 -29.35
CA GLU A 80 -30.44 8.06 -29.16
C GLU A 80 -30.62 8.43 -27.67
N ILE A 81 -29.53 8.87 -27.03
CA ILE A 81 -29.53 9.30 -25.63
C ILE A 81 -29.00 10.72 -25.61
N ASP A 82 -29.81 11.64 -25.06
CA ASP A 82 -29.47 13.06 -24.94
C ASP A 82 -29.07 13.72 -26.27
N GLY A 83 -29.81 13.40 -27.34
CA GLY A 83 -29.57 13.92 -28.69
C GLY A 83 -28.38 13.28 -29.42
N PHE A 84 -27.71 12.28 -28.83
CA PHE A 84 -26.57 11.61 -29.44
C PHE A 84 -26.85 10.12 -29.68
N ARG A 85 -26.56 9.68 -30.90
CA ARG A 85 -26.55 8.27 -31.32
C ARG A 85 -25.21 7.98 -31.99
N CYS A 86 -24.60 6.85 -31.64
CA CYS A 86 -23.37 6.41 -32.28
C CYS A 86 -23.60 6.15 -33.77
N ASN A 87 -22.63 6.54 -34.58
CA ASN A 87 -22.56 6.21 -36.01
C ASN A 87 -21.47 5.15 -36.26
N GLN A 88 -21.30 4.74 -37.51
CA GLN A 88 -20.31 3.71 -37.92
C GLN A 88 -18.85 4.09 -37.63
N HIS A 89 -18.55 5.39 -37.47
CA HIS A 89 -17.20 5.90 -37.20
C HIS A 89 -16.98 6.23 -35.71
N THR A 90 -17.97 6.01 -34.86
CA THR A 90 -17.88 6.35 -33.45
C THR A 90 -16.95 5.37 -32.75
N ILE A 91 -15.81 5.89 -32.27
CA ILE A 91 -14.86 5.12 -31.47
C ILE A 91 -15.50 4.86 -30.11
N HIS A 92 -15.44 3.63 -29.64
CA HIS A 92 -15.95 3.26 -28.33
C HIS A 92 -14.81 3.03 -27.34
N LEU A 93 -15.01 3.53 -26.13
CA LEU A 93 -14.13 3.36 -24.98
C LEU A 93 -14.73 2.27 -24.08
N GLN A 94 -13.89 1.33 -23.66
CA GLN A 94 -14.29 0.33 -22.67
C GLN A 94 -14.01 0.85 -21.25
N CYS A 95 -14.99 0.80 -20.35
CA CYS A 95 -14.82 1.20 -18.97
C CYS A 95 -13.91 0.21 -18.22
N GLN A 96 -12.87 0.71 -17.57
CA GLN A 96 -11.95 -0.11 -16.78
C GLN A 96 -12.61 -0.78 -15.56
N ALA A 97 -13.67 -0.19 -15.02
CA ALA A 97 -14.31 -0.66 -13.79
C ALA A 97 -15.41 -1.70 -14.04
N CYS A 98 -16.30 -1.48 -15.02
CA CYS A 98 -17.42 -2.39 -15.30
C CYS A 98 -17.30 -3.16 -16.62
N GLY A 99 -16.33 -2.84 -17.48
CA GLY A 99 -16.17 -3.44 -18.80
C GLY A 99 -17.17 -2.98 -19.87
N GLY A 100 -18.14 -2.12 -19.52
CA GLY A 100 -19.14 -1.60 -20.46
C GLY A 100 -18.59 -0.56 -21.42
N MET A 101 -19.28 -0.38 -22.54
CA MET A 101 -18.84 0.51 -23.62
C MET A 101 -19.52 1.87 -23.53
N MET A 102 -18.80 2.92 -23.90
CA MET A 102 -19.31 4.28 -24.11
C MET A 102 -18.67 4.88 -25.36
N PRO A 103 -19.31 5.81 -26.07
CA PRO A 103 -18.67 6.49 -27.19
C PRO A 103 -17.60 7.47 -26.68
N SER A 104 -16.49 7.57 -27.40
CA SER A 104 -15.48 8.61 -27.18
C SER A 104 -16.03 9.96 -27.64
N ARG A 105 -16.16 10.91 -26.72
CA ARG A 105 -16.66 12.26 -27.01
C ARG A 105 -15.67 13.30 -26.52
N ALA A 106 -15.03 14.00 -27.46
CA ALA A 106 -14.11 15.11 -27.15
C ALA A 106 -14.86 16.43 -26.88
N ASP A 107 -16.10 16.55 -27.37
CA ASP A 107 -16.86 17.80 -27.37
C ASP A 107 -17.67 18.02 -26.08
N MET A 108 -17.49 17.17 -25.08
CA MET A 108 -18.21 17.22 -23.80
C MET A 108 -17.34 17.80 -22.69
N ASN A 109 -18.01 18.45 -21.73
CA ASN A 109 -17.36 18.96 -20.52
C ASN A 109 -17.02 17.82 -19.55
N GLU A 110 -17.70 16.69 -19.67
CA GLU A 110 -17.54 15.52 -18.82
C GLU A 110 -16.38 14.66 -19.31
N THR A 111 -15.35 14.55 -18.48
CA THR A 111 -14.20 13.69 -18.78
C THR A 111 -14.58 12.22 -18.76
N GLN A 112 -13.95 11.44 -19.65
CA GLN A 112 -14.08 9.98 -19.72
C GLN A 112 -12.79 9.26 -19.28
N HIS A 113 -11.75 10.02 -18.91
CA HIS A 113 -10.43 9.51 -18.56
C HIS A 113 -10.01 9.99 -17.17
N CYS A 114 -9.48 9.08 -16.35
CA CYS A 114 -8.91 9.44 -15.07
C CYS A 114 -7.57 10.14 -15.26
N LEU A 115 -7.46 11.38 -14.78
CA LEU A 115 -6.22 12.16 -14.89
C LEU A 115 -5.04 11.54 -14.12
N GLY A 116 -5.31 10.67 -13.15
CA GLY A 116 -4.29 10.02 -12.35
C GLY A 116 -3.68 8.75 -12.95
N CYS A 117 -4.36 8.09 -13.91
CA CYS A 117 -3.92 6.81 -14.48
C CYS A 117 -4.25 6.61 -15.97
N ASP A 118 -4.86 7.60 -16.62
CA ASP A 118 -5.26 7.67 -18.03
C ASP A 118 -6.27 6.61 -18.51
N LYS A 119 -6.71 5.74 -17.59
CA LYS A 119 -7.73 4.73 -17.86
C LYS A 119 -9.11 5.36 -18.02
N THR A 120 -9.94 4.68 -18.78
CA THR A 120 -11.29 5.08 -19.16
C THR A 120 -12.32 4.66 -18.12
N PHE A 121 -13.24 5.56 -17.77
CA PHE A 121 -14.30 5.32 -16.80
C PHE A 121 -15.62 5.94 -17.26
N CYS A 122 -16.69 5.16 -17.21
CA CYS A 122 -17.98 5.58 -17.74
C CYS A 122 -18.92 6.24 -16.73
N GLY A 123 -18.56 6.26 -15.43
CA GLY A 123 -19.44 6.73 -14.36
C GLY A 123 -19.88 8.18 -14.53
N ALA A 124 -18.95 9.11 -14.79
CA ALA A 124 -19.28 10.52 -15.01
C ALA A 124 -20.11 10.73 -16.28
N TYR A 125 -19.71 10.09 -17.38
CA TYR A 125 -20.38 10.17 -18.68
C TYR A 125 -21.85 9.73 -18.60
N TRP A 126 -22.09 8.51 -18.13
CA TRP A 126 -23.45 7.98 -18.08
C TRP A 126 -24.31 8.65 -17.02
N HIS A 127 -23.72 9.11 -15.92
CA HIS A 127 -24.42 9.91 -14.91
C HIS A 127 -24.94 11.23 -15.51
N ALA A 128 -24.12 11.94 -16.28
CA ALA A 128 -24.53 13.18 -16.94
C ALA A 128 -25.70 12.97 -17.91
N HIS A 129 -25.70 11.84 -18.62
CA HIS A 129 -26.80 11.44 -19.52
C HIS A 129 -27.95 10.69 -18.81
N ARG A 130 -27.94 10.62 -17.47
CA ARG A 130 -28.96 9.95 -16.65
C ARG A 130 -29.20 8.48 -17.02
N VAL A 131 -28.18 7.82 -17.55
CA VAL A 131 -28.22 6.39 -17.86
C VAL A 131 -27.90 5.62 -16.60
N THR A 132 -28.86 4.82 -16.13
CA THR A 132 -28.69 3.95 -14.97
C THR A 132 -28.21 2.56 -15.38
N GLN A 133 -27.73 1.80 -14.40
CA GLN A 133 -27.31 0.42 -14.60
C GLN A 133 -28.47 -0.42 -15.18
N SER A 134 -28.17 -1.19 -16.23
CA SER A 134 -29.09 -2.13 -16.88
C SER A 134 -28.40 -3.48 -17.01
N ASP A 135 -29.19 -4.56 -17.05
CA ASP A 135 -28.66 -5.92 -17.24
C ASP A 135 -28.02 -6.13 -18.61
N LEU A 136 -28.42 -5.32 -19.60
CA LEU A 136 -27.91 -5.37 -20.98
C LEU A 136 -26.61 -4.58 -21.16
N HIS A 137 -26.43 -3.53 -20.35
CA HIS A 137 -25.31 -2.60 -20.49
C HIS A 137 -24.69 -2.32 -19.12
N PRO A 138 -23.50 -2.89 -18.82
CA PRO A 138 -22.85 -2.64 -17.56
C PRO A 138 -22.40 -1.18 -17.47
N VAL A 139 -23.03 -0.41 -16.58
CA VAL A 139 -22.74 1.01 -16.35
C VAL A 139 -22.33 1.21 -14.90
N CYS A 140 -21.26 1.97 -14.67
CA CYS A 140 -20.82 2.31 -13.33
C CYS A 140 -21.69 3.41 -12.71
N ASN A 141 -21.87 3.36 -11.39
CA ASN A 141 -22.37 4.50 -10.62
C ASN A 141 -21.37 5.67 -10.65
N TYR A 142 -21.87 6.89 -10.46
CA TYR A 142 -21.11 8.13 -10.36
C TYR A 142 -19.98 8.07 -9.31
N GLU A 143 -20.16 7.34 -8.21
CA GLU A 143 -19.15 7.19 -7.16
C GLU A 143 -17.84 6.53 -7.60
N THR A 144 -17.83 5.86 -8.76
CA THR A 144 -16.63 5.19 -9.29
C THR A 144 -15.64 6.17 -9.92
N PHE A 145 -16.15 7.30 -10.41
CA PHE A 145 -15.38 8.29 -11.15
C PHE A 145 -16.04 9.67 -11.07
N ARG A 146 -15.44 10.54 -10.25
CA ARG A 146 -15.97 11.86 -9.88
C ARG A 146 -14.83 12.83 -9.52
N PRO A 147 -15.10 14.14 -9.38
CA PRO A 147 -14.13 15.13 -8.93
C PRO A 147 -13.49 14.78 -7.58
N VAL A 148 -12.22 15.13 -7.40
CA VAL A 148 -11.46 14.92 -6.15
C VAL A 148 -12.21 15.44 -4.91
N SER A 149 -12.85 16.61 -5.02
CA SER A 149 -13.59 17.25 -3.92
C SER A 149 -14.88 16.53 -3.52
N GLU A 150 -15.49 15.78 -4.42
CA GLU A 150 -16.75 15.07 -4.19
C GLU A 150 -16.55 13.66 -3.62
N HIS A 151 -15.29 13.22 -3.48
CA HIS A 151 -15.00 11.96 -2.83
C HIS A 151 -15.18 12.04 -1.32
N THR A 152 -15.86 11.03 -0.79
CA THR A 152 -16.06 10.83 0.64
C THR A 152 -15.06 9.81 1.17
N ILE A 153 -14.46 10.09 2.32
CA ILE A 153 -13.54 9.20 3.00
C ILE A 153 -13.86 9.07 4.50
N THR A 154 -14.04 7.83 4.93
CA THR A 154 -14.37 7.49 6.32
C THR A 154 -13.23 6.80 7.06
N ARG A 155 -12.25 6.26 6.32
CA ARG A 155 -11.12 5.50 6.86
C ARG A 155 -9.84 5.84 6.12
N ILE A 156 -8.71 5.76 6.82
CA ILE A 156 -7.39 5.95 6.23
C ILE A 156 -7.18 4.85 5.16
N PRO A 157 -6.79 5.18 3.92
CA PRO A 157 -6.57 4.18 2.88
C PRO A 157 -5.48 3.21 3.30
N PHE A 158 -5.63 1.94 2.95
CA PHE A 158 -4.65 0.90 3.31
C PHE A 158 -3.25 1.18 2.73
N LEU A 159 -3.18 1.86 1.59
CA LEU A 159 -1.93 2.28 0.95
C LEU A 159 -1.18 3.40 1.70
N ALA A 160 -1.83 4.08 2.66
CA ALA A 160 -1.22 5.16 3.42
C ALA A 160 -0.06 4.66 4.29
N HIS A 161 0.95 5.53 4.47
CA HIS A 161 2.14 5.23 5.27
C HIS A 161 2.84 3.92 4.87
N GLU A 162 2.94 3.64 3.57
CA GLU A 162 3.60 2.42 3.06
C GLU A 162 2.99 1.13 3.63
N MET A 163 1.66 1.13 3.79
CA MET A 163 0.90 0.01 4.39
C MET A 163 1.26 -0.28 5.85
N ASN A 164 1.92 0.67 6.53
CA ASN A 164 2.27 0.55 7.94
C ASN A 164 1.05 0.84 8.82
N ARG A 165 0.36 -0.22 9.24
CA ARG A 165 -0.82 -0.15 10.11
C ARG A 165 -0.56 0.61 11.42
N HIS A 166 0.64 0.50 11.99
CA HIS A 166 0.98 1.22 13.22
C HIS A 166 0.98 2.74 13.01
N GLU A 167 1.56 3.22 11.91
CA GLU A 167 1.54 4.65 11.58
C GLU A 167 0.13 5.13 11.16
N GLN A 168 -0.66 4.29 10.49
CA GLN A 168 -2.07 4.58 10.22
C GLN A 168 -2.86 4.78 11.52
N ASP A 169 -2.71 3.88 12.50
CA ASP A 169 -3.36 4.00 13.81
C ASP A 169 -2.92 5.26 14.58
N ILE A 170 -1.64 5.62 14.49
CA ILE A 170 -1.13 6.88 15.08
C ILE A 170 -1.78 8.08 14.40
N THR A 171 -1.81 8.11 13.07
CA THR A 171 -2.42 9.20 12.31
C THR A 171 -3.91 9.32 12.64
N GLU A 172 -4.66 8.21 12.71
CA GLU A 172 -6.07 8.23 13.08
C GLU A 172 -6.28 8.80 14.49
N LYS A 173 -5.46 8.36 15.47
CA LYS A 173 -5.51 8.90 16.84
C LYS A 173 -5.19 10.38 16.88
N CYS A 174 -4.20 10.85 16.12
CA CYS A 174 -3.85 12.27 16.05
C CYS A 174 -5.00 13.10 15.46
N ILE A 175 -5.67 12.62 14.42
CA ILE A 175 -6.83 13.28 13.81
C ILE A 175 -7.97 13.37 14.83
N ARG A 176 -8.34 12.25 15.46
CA ARG A 176 -9.39 12.23 16.50
C ARG A 176 -9.09 13.17 17.67
N GLN A 177 -7.85 13.20 18.15
CA GLN A 177 -7.42 14.10 19.22
C GLN A 177 -7.44 15.58 18.84
N SER A 178 -7.44 15.89 17.54
CA SER A 178 -7.62 17.27 17.06
C SER A 178 -9.09 17.70 16.98
N GLY A 179 -10.03 16.79 17.29
CA GLY A 179 -11.47 17.04 17.21
C GLY A 179 -12.01 17.12 15.78
N ARG A 180 -11.24 16.63 14.80
CA ARG A 180 -11.56 16.70 13.37
C ARG A 180 -11.88 15.34 12.79
N THR A 181 -12.65 15.34 11.71
CA THR A 181 -12.88 14.13 10.91
C THR A 181 -11.75 13.91 9.90
N LEU A 182 -11.59 12.67 9.43
CA LEU A 182 -10.65 12.38 8.34
C LEU A 182 -11.03 13.16 7.07
N GLN A 183 -12.32 13.28 6.77
CA GLN A 183 -12.82 14.06 5.65
C GLN A 183 -12.38 15.53 5.75
N GLU A 184 -12.54 16.17 6.90
CA GLU A 184 -12.12 17.57 7.10
C GLU A 184 -10.63 17.78 6.92
N VAL A 185 -9.81 16.85 7.42
CA VAL A 185 -8.36 16.90 7.23
C VAL A 185 -8.06 16.76 5.74
N VAL A 186 -8.57 15.73 5.08
CA VAL A 186 -8.32 15.50 3.65
C VAL A 186 -8.80 16.69 2.80
N ALA A 187 -9.96 17.28 3.08
CA ALA A 187 -10.47 18.46 2.38
C ALA A 187 -9.56 19.69 2.53
N GLU A 188 -9.02 19.93 3.74
CA GLU A 188 -8.01 20.98 3.94
C GLU A 188 -6.76 20.70 3.09
N TRP A 189 -6.28 19.46 3.08
CA TRP A 189 -5.08 19.09 2.33
C TRP A 189 -5.31 19.09 0.81
N ILE A 190 -6.52 18.83 0.33
CA ILE A 190 -6.93 19.04 -1.07
C ILE A 190 -6.92 20.53 -1.42
N SER A 191 -7.34 21.39 -0.49
CA SER A 191 -7.29 22.85 -0.69
C SER A 191 -5.84 23.33 -0.81
N LYS A 192 -4.96 22.89 0.10
CA LYS A 192 -3.51 23.15 0.03
C LYS A 192 -2.86 22.61 -1.23
N LEU A 193 -3.28 21.41 -1.67
CA LEU A 193 -2.86 20.86 -2.94
C LEU A 193 -3.23 21.82 -4.07
N SER A 194 -4.49 22.26 -4.15
CA SER A 194 -4.99 23.16 -5.19
C SER A 194 -4.25 24.51 -5.20
N ASN A 195 -3.92 25.04 -4.01
CA ASN A 195 -3.13 26.27 -3.83
C ASN A 195 -1.63 26.12 -4.13
N ARG A 196 -1.16 24.93 -4.52
CA ARG A 196 0.26 24.62 -4.77
C ARG A 196 1.17 24.78 -3.55
N GLU A 197 0.63 24.58 -2.35
CA GLU A 197 1.38 24.62 -1.09
C GLU A 197 2.11 23.30 -0.77
N ILE A 198 1.89 22.26 -1.58
CA ILE A 198 2.43 20.92 -1.40
C ILE A 198 3.33 20.57 -2.59
N ASP A 199 4.53 20.06 -2.33
CA ASP A 199 5.40 19.50 -3.36
C ASP A 199 4.81 18.18 -3.89
N ARG A 200 4.44 18.18 -5.17
CA ARG A 200 3.75 17.09 -5.86
C ARG A 200 4.68 16.11 -6.59
N THR A 201 6.00 16.34 -6.57
CA THR A 201 6.99 15.53 -7.33
C THR A 201 6.96 14.05 -6.98
N ARG A 202 6.58 13.72 -5.74
CA ARG A 202 6.51 12.34 -5.24
C ARG A 202 5.10 11.75 -5.28
N MET A 203 4.13 12.42 -5.90
CA MET A 203 2.77 11.93 -6.01
C MET A 203 2.74 10.74 -6.99
N PRO A 204 2.20 9.57 -6.60
CA PRO A 204 2.23 8.36 -7.43
C PRO A 204 1.08 8.34 -8.45
N LEU A 205 0.95 9.42 -9.25
CA LEU A 205 -0.08 9.64 -10.26
C LEU A 205 0.55 10.31 -11.50
N ASN A 206 0.04 10.02 -12.71
CA ASN A 206 0.68 10.42 -13.97
C ASN A 206 0.74 11.95 -14.16
N HIS A 207 -0.38 12.65 -14.02
CA HIS A 207 -0.49 14.10 -14.24
C HIS A 207 -0.65 14.89 -12.94
N ALA A 208 0.18 14.57 -11.94
CA ALA A 208 0.10 15.13 -10.59
C ALA A 208 0.10 16.68 -10.53
N GLU A 209 0.76 17.33 -11.49
CA GLU A 209 0.84 18.78 -11.60
C GLU A 209 -0.50 19.44 -12.00
N ARG A 210 -1.39 18.69 -12.63
CA ARG A 210 -2.71 19.17 -13.08
C ARG A 210 -3.85 18.80 -12.14
N ILE A 211 -3.63 17.87 -11.21
CA ILE A 211 -4.67 17.43 -10.26
C ILE A 211 -5.05 18.58 -9.33
N THR A 212 -6.35 18.87 -9.28
CA THR A 212 -7.00 19.85 -8.39
C THR A 212 -8.28 19.26 -7.79
N ALA A 213 -8.95 20.02 -6.91
CA ALA A 213 -10.24 19.64 -6.33
C ALA A 213 -11.34 19.29 -7.36
N GLU A 214 -11.30 19.88 -8.56
CA GLU A 214 -12.31 19.69 -9.62
C GLU A 214 -11.96 18.56 -10.59
N THR A 215 -10.69 18.12 -10.59
CA THR A 215 -10.26 17.05 -11.50
C THR A 215 -10.92 15.72 -11.16
N HIS A 216 -11.40 15.01 -12.18
CA HIS A 216 -11.98 13.69 -11.96
C HIS A 216 -10.89 12.64 -11.85
N VAL A 217 -11.03 11.79 -10.84
CA VAL A 217 -10.14 10.66 -10.60
C VAL A 217 -10.96 9.43 -10.23
N CYS A 218 -10.44 8.26 -10.60
CA CYS A 218 -11.02 6.99 -10.15
C CYS A 218 -10.73 6.77 -8.67
N ARG A 219 -11.50 5.86 -8.04
CA ARG A 219 -11.36 5.51 -6.62
C ARG A 219 -9.92 5.12 -6.23
N ASP A 220 -9.25 4.32 -7.04
CA ASP A 220 -7.87 3.88 -6.74
C ASP A 220 -6.87 5.05 -6.76
N CYS A 221 -7.01 5.95 -7.73
CA CYS A 221 -6.19 7.17 -7.79
C CYS A 221 -6.51 8.12 -6.64
N TYR A 222 -7.77 8.20 -6.22
CA TYR A 222 -8.16 8.97 -5.05
C TYR A 222 -7.54 8.41 -3.76
N GLU A 223 -7.53 7.08 -3.56
CA GLU A 223 -6.87 6.48 -2.39
C GLU A 223 -5.37 6.77 -2.36
N LYS A 224 -4.69 6.70 -3.51
CA LYS A 224 -3.28 7.08 -3.64
C LYS A 224 -3.05 8.56 -3.35
N LEU A 225 -3.93 9.44 -3.83
CA LEU A 225 -3.89 10.86 -3.54
C LEU A 225 -4.02 11.12 -2.04
N VAL A 226 -5.01 10.51 -1.38
CA VAL A 226 -5.19 10.66 0.07
C VAL A 226 -4.00 10.12 0.85
N ALA A 227 -3.48 8.95 0.50
CA ALA A 227 -2.28 8.40 1.12
C ALA A 227 -1.10 9.38 1.08
N PHE A 228 -0.92 10.04 -0.07
CA PHE A 228 0.07 11.10 -0.26
C PHE A 228 -0.21 12.35 0.59
N LEU A 229 -1.46 12.81 0.65
CA LEU A 229 -1.84 13.97 1.48
C LEU A 229 -1.65 13.70 2.98
N LEU A 230 -1.94 12.48 3.44
CA LEU A 230 -1.73 12.08 4.84
C LEU A 230 -0.25 11.99 5.21
N TYR A 231 0.64 11.70 4.26
CA TYR A 231 2.08 11.84 4.47
C TYR A 231 2.44 13.29 4.80
N TRP A 232 1.94 14.25 4.01
CA TRP A 232 2.20 15.67 4.25
C TRP A 232 1.62 16.18 5.58
N TYR A 233 0.41 15.73 5.91
CA TYR A 233 -0.18 15.95 7.24
C TYR A 233 0.72 15.43 8.36
N ARG A 234 1.24 14.21 8.22
CA ARG A 234 2.08 13.58 9.26
C ARG A 234 3.37 14.34 9.52
N ILE A 235 4.00 14.88 8.48
CA ILE A 235 5.25 15.64 8.61
C ILE A 235 5.02 17.08 9.12
N SER A 236 3.86 17.68 8.82
CA SER A 236 3.50 19.02 9.30
C SER A 236 3.13 19.02 10.78
N MET A 237 2.79 17.87 11.38
CA MET A 237 2.46 17.80 12.80
C MET A 237 3.65 18.20 13.70
N PRO A 238 3.42 18.97 14.79
CA PRO A 238 4.47 19.29 15.76
C PRO A 238 5.10 18.06 16.41
N LYS A 239 6.41 18.09 16.68
CA LYS A 239 7.18 16.95 17.22
C LYS A 239 6.59 16.35 18.52
N TYR A 240 6.00 17.18 19.38
CA TYR A 240 5.36 16.71 20.62
C TYR A 240 4.12 15.84 20.39
N ARG A 241 3.41 16.02 19.26
CA ARG A 241 2.31 15.13 18.84
C ARG A 241 2.82 13.87 18.13
N ARG A 242 4.02 13.89 17.54
CA ARG A 242 4.61 12.71 16.88
C ARG A 242 5.16 11.64 17.83
N ARG A 243 5.48 11.99 19.09
CA ARG A 243 6.10 11.09 20.10
C ARG A 243 5.09 10.20 20.83
N TRP A 244 3.80 10.30 20.52
CA TRP A 244 2.74 9.64 21.27
C TRP A 244 2.71 8.11 21.14
N GLY A 245 3.52 7.52 20.26
CA GLY A 245 3.78 6.06 20.21
C GLY A 245 4.80 5.54 21.23
N ARG A 246 5.47 6.41 22.01
CA ARG A 246 6.42 6.02 23.08
C ARG A 246 5.95 6.46 24.47
N ARG A 247 4.71 6.18 24.86
CA ARG A 247 4.31 6.19 26.27
C ARG A 247 4.12 4.76 26.74
N ARG A 248 5.20 4.14 27.24
CA ARG A 248 5.05 3.16 28.33
C ARG A 248 4.83 3.94 29.64
N PRO A 249 4.14 3.38 30.64
CA PRO A 249 3.98 4.00 31.94
C PRO A 249 5.36 4.13 32.59
N GLU A 250 5.61 5.33 33.08
CA GLU A 250 6.50 5.68 34.18
C GLU A 250 7.28 4.52 34.83
N PHE A 251 8.52 4.30 34.38
CA PHE A 251 9.58 3.75 35.21
C PHE A 251 10.91 4.44 34.84
N ALA A 252 11.46 5.14 35.83
CA ALA A 252 12.83 5.59 36.01
C ALA A 252 13.42 6.66 35.08
N SER A 253 14.03 7.66 35.74
CA SER A 253 14.71 8.82 35.14
C SER A 253 15.94 8.46 34.28
N PRO A 254 16.35 9.33 33.33
CA PRO A 254 17.44 9.08 32.40
C PRO A 254 18.83 9.41 33.00
N LYS A 255 19.24 8.70 34.05
CA LYS A 255 20.65 8.69 34.52
C LYS A 255 21.24 7.30 34.84
N ALA A 256 20.55 6.21 34.50
CA ALA A 256 21.03 4.87 34.84
C ALA A 256 20.87 3.84 33.71
N ILE A 257 21.22 4.18 32.46
CA ILE A 257 21.40 3.18 31.37
C ILE A 257 22.58 3.59 30.48
N VAL A 258 23.73 3.83 31.10
CA VAL A 258 25.07 3.62 30.52
C VAL A 258 25.89 3.16 31.72
N LEU A 259 26.57 2.01 31.65
CA LEU A 259 27.19 1.24 32.75
C LEU A 259 26.36 0.09 33.36
N ARG A 260 25.47 -0.56 32.60
CA ARG A 260 24.97 -1.90 33.00
C ARG A 260 24.95 -2.98 31.92
N GLU A 261 25.55 -2.73 30.76
CA GLU A 261 25.79 -3.76 29.74
C GLU A 261 27.28 -3.98 29.39
N TYR A 262 28.21 -3.51 30.24
CA TYR A 262 29.64 -3.81 30.07
C TYR A 262 30.25 -4.73 31.15
N VAL A 263 29.47 -5.16 32.15
CA VAL A 263 29.95 -6.12 33.17
C VAL A 263 29.22 -7.47 33.10
N SER A 264 28.18 -7.62 32.26
CA SER A 264 27.45 -8.89 32.14
C SER A 264 27.90 -9.79 30.97
N VAL A 265 28.85 -9.35 30.14
CA VAL A 265 29.42 -10.16 29.04
C VAL A 265 30.82 -10.69 29.39
N ILE A 266 31.50 -10.14 30.41
CA ILE A 266 32.82 -10.63 30.85
C ILE A 266 32.73 -11.78 31.86
N THR A 267 31.57 -12.01 32.50
CA THR A 267 31.40 -13.14 33.45
C THR A 267 30.85 -14.42 32.82
N ILE A 268 30.47 -14.43 31.53
CA ILE A 268 29.94 -15.63 30.85
C ILE A 268 30.98 -16.33 29.96
N VAL A 269 32.11 -15.68 29.62
CA VAL A 269 33.18 -16.31 28.82
C VAL A 269 34.26 -16.98 29.69
N VAL A 270 34.32 -16.72 31.00
CA VAL A 270 35.32 -17.37 31.89
C VAL A 270 34.79 -18.68 32.52
N SER A 271 33.53 -19.05 32.29
CA SER A 271 32.92 -20.26 32.89
C SER A 271 32.84 -21.48 31.96
N PHE A 272 33.45 -21.46 30.77
CA PHE A 272 33.41 -22.60 29.84
C PHE A 272 34.77 -23.18 29.42
N VAL A 273 35.90 -22.68 29.94
CA VAL A 273 37.22 -23.29 29.74
C VAL A 273 38.00 -23.26 31.05
N GLY A 274 37.90 -24.33 31.85
CA GLY A 274 38.69 -24.42 33.08
C GLY A 274 38.26 -25.44 34.12
N MET A 275 37.69 -26.59 33.73
CA MET A 275 37.55 -27.73 34.66
C MET A 275 38.54 -28.83 34.28
N LYS A 276 39.71 -28.82 34.93
CA LYS A 276 40.48 -30.03 35.29
C LYS A 276 41.65 -29.68 36.24
N ALA A 277 41.68 -30.38 37.38
CA ALA A 277 42.80 -30.58 38.32
C ALA A 277 43.10 -29.36 39.26
N SER A 278 43.34 -29.43 40.59
CA SER A 278 43.70 -30.48 41.57
C SER A 278 43.35 -30.00 43.02
N PRO A 279 44.05 -30.38 44.12
CA PRO A 279 43.55 -31.28 45.17
C PRO A 279 43.31 -30.65 46.57
N MET A 280 42.66 -31.44 47.42
CA MET A 280 42.76 -31.61 48.89
C MET A 280 43.06 -30.44 49.86
N ALA A 281 42.12 -30.33 50.81
CA ALA A 281 42.28 -30.22 52.27
C ALA A 281 42.70 -28.88 52.93
N GLY A 282 41.90 -28.50 53.94
CA GLY A 282 42.44 -28.01 55.23
C GLY A 282 41.89 -26.68 55.79
N ALA A 283 41.28 -26.78 56.98
CA ALA A 283 41.16 -25.76 58.06
C ALA A 283 40.21 -24.55 57.84
N VAL A 284 39.07 -24.44 58.54
CA VAL A 284 38.81 -24.05 59.96
C VAL A 284 39.10 -22.56 60.24
N ALA A 285 38.05 -21.76 60.51
CA ALA A 285 37.91 -20.90 61.72
C ALA A 285 36.69 -19.96 61.66
N SER A 286 35.98 -19.90 62.80
CA SER A 286 34.85 -19.06 63.18
C SER A 286 35.22 -17.60 63.50
N ALA A 287 34.22 -16.68 63.47
CA ALA A 287 33.97 -15.58 64.45
C ALA A 287 32.89 -14.62 63.90
N THR A 288 31.64 -14.66 64.37
CA THR A 288 30.99 -13.85 65.44
C THR A 288 30.55 -12.42 65.07
N ALA A 289 29.22 -12.24 65.25
CA ALA A 289 28.35 -11.08 65.37
C ALA A 289 28.89 -9.73 65.90
N ALA A 290 28.25 -8.61 65.46
CA ALA A 290 27.68 -7.56 66.33
C ALA A 290 26.89 -6.48 65.53
N SER A 291 26.01 -5.80 66.27
CA SER A 291 24.86 -4.93 65.93
C SER A 291 25.16 -3.41 65.77
N VAL A 292 24.35 -2.71 64.92
CA VAL A 292 23.50 -1.46 65.08
C VAL A 292 23.84 -0.46 66.25
N PRO A 293 23.56 0.90 66.27
CA PRO A 293 22.76 1.83 65.42
C PRO A 293 23.30 3.29 65.12
N ALA A 294 22.55 4.01 64.26
CA ALA A 294 22.10 5.43 64.23
C ALA A 294 22.88 6.65 64.82
N ALA A 295 22.96 7.73 64.03
CA ALA A 295 22.80 9.17 64.40
C ALA A 295 22.71 10.00 63.08
N VAL A 296 21.60 10.67 62.73
CA VAL A 296 21.18 12.05 63.05
C VAL A 296 22.30 13.11 62.92
N ASN A 297 22.19 14.00 61.91
CA ASN A 297 22.26 15.44 62.15
C ASN A 297 21.72 16.30 61.00
N HIS A 298 20.83 17.22 61.40
CA HIS A 298 20.35 18.39 60.67
C HIS A 298 21.48 19.39 60.42
N PHE A 299 21.49 20.06 59.26
CA PHE A 299 21.92 21.46 59.18
C PHE A 299 21.12 22.20 58.11
N ILE A 300 20.40 23.22 58.57
CA ILE A 300 19.73 24.26 57.79
C ILE A 300 20.70 25.44 57.72
N PHE A 301 20.86 26.05 56.55
CA PHE A 301 21.12 27.50 56.45
C PHE A 301 20.44 28.06 55.19
N HIS A 302 19.45 28.92 55.43
CA HIS A 302 19.00 29.96 54.51
C HIS A 302 20.09 31.04 54.37
N VAL A 303 20.20 31.68 53.21
CA VAL A 303 20.01 33.14 53.00
C VAL A 303 20.11 33.42 51.49
N ALA A 304 19.22 34.29 51.02
CA ALA A 304 18.99 34.67 49.63
C ALA A 304 19.83 35.91 49.22
N PRO A 305 19.40 36.79 48.29
CA PRO A 305 20.05 36.98 46.99
C PRO A 305 20.66 38.38 46.80
N SER A 306 21.40 38.62 45.71
CA SER A 306 21.53 39.92 45.02
C SER A 306 22.38 39.82 43.75
N LEU A 307 21.75 40.05 42.59
CA LEU A 307 22.11 40.93 41.46
C LEU A 307 21.47 40.43 40.16
#